data_AF-A0AAD5NKU3-F1
#
_entry.id   AF-A0AAD5NKU3-F1
#
_cell.length_a   1.000
_cell.length_b   1.000
_cell.length_c   1.000
_cell.angle_alpha   90.00
_cell.angle_beta   90.00
_cell.angle_gamma   90.00
#
_symmetry.space_group_name_H-M   'P 1'
#
loop_
_entity.id
_entity.type
_entity.pdbx_description
1 polymer ?
#
loop_
_entity_poly.entity_id
_entity_poly.type
_entity_poly.pdbx_seq_one_letter_code
_entity_poly.pdbx_strand_id
1 'polypeptide(L)'
;MSATGIKPTFQSLSTINYLFFETQPRPRSTSSLQPLNRYQPVHRSFVAQISAISEPRSYSEVVASPKWRDAMHSKLQALQANGTWSLTPLPAGKTPIGCRWVYKIKHRSDGSIERCKAR
;
A
#
# COMPACT_ATOMS: atom_id res chain seq x y z
N MET A 1 -39.86 -30.04 0.07
CA MET A 1 -38.39 -29.92 0.25
C MET A 1 -38.01 -28.51 -0.17
N SER A 2 -37.67 -27.64 0.79
CA SER A 2 -37.65 -26.19 0.55
C SER A 2 -36.24 -25.68 0.31
N ALA A 3 -36.04 -24.86 -0.73
CA ALA A 3 -34.75 -24.27 -1.06
C ALA A 3 -34.55 -22.93 -0.31
N THR A 4 -33.51 -22.86 0.52
CA THR A 4 -33.07 -21.62 1.19
C THR A 4 -31.80 -21.08 0.52
N GLY A 5 -31.97 -20.12 -0.39
CA GLY A 5 -30.85 -19.45 -1.04
C GLY A 5 -30.10 -18.50 -0.09
N ILE A 6 -28.84 -18.83 0.23
CA ILE A 6 -27.97 -17.98 1.04
C ILE A 6 -27.37 -16.88 0.14
N LYS A 7 -27.81 -15.64 0.33
CA LYS A 7 -27.21 -14.47 -0.33
C LYS A 7 -25.80 -14.22 0.24
N PRO A 8 -24.79 -13.91 -0.59
CA PRO A 8 -23.46 -13.53 -0.10
C PRO A 8 -23.50 -12.12 0.51
N THR A 9 -23.69 -12.03 1.83
CA THR A 9 -23.74 -10.74 2.54
C THR A 9 -22.35 -10.10 2.62
N PHE A 10 -22.13 -9.05 1.86
CA PHE A 10 -20.86 -8.32 1.79
C PHE A 10 -20.66 -7.43 3.05
N GLN A 11 -20.08 -7.98 4.12
CA GLN A 11 -19.83 -7.25 5.36
C GLN A 11 -18.35 -6.89 5.58
N SER A 12 -18.13 -5.61 5.88
CA SER A 12 -16.93 -4.95 6.45
C SER A 12 -15.56 -5.64 6.29
N LEU A 13 -14.77 -5.18 5.31
CA LEU A 13 -13.35 -5.52 5.18
C LEU A 13 -12.48 -4.75 6.20
N SER A 14 -12.65 -5.05 7.50
CA SER A 14 -12.00 -4.36 8.62
C SER A 14 -11.11 -5.24 9.50
N THR A 15 -11.02 -6.55 9.24
CA THR A 15 -10.51 -7.53 10.22
C THR A 15 -9.66 -8.64 9.58
N ILE A 16 -8.46 -8.29 9.10
CA ILE A 16 -7.39 -9.24 8.73
C ILE A 16 -6.06 -8.68 9.20
N ASN A 17 -5.34 -9.43 10.05
CA ASN A 17 -3.94 -9.26 10.50
C ASN A 17 -3.55 -10.48 11.36
N TYR A 18 -2.28 -10.86 11.45
CA TYR A 18 -1.42 -11.13 12.65
C TYR A 18 0.07 -11.10 12.07
N LEU A 19 1.14 -11.41 12.83
CA LEU A 19 2.54 -10.88 12.69
C LEU A 19 3.32 -11.00 11.33
N PHE A 20 3.97 -9.90 10.88
CA PHE A 20 5.40 -9.89 10.43
C PHE A 20 6.03 -8.48 10.49
N PHE A 21 7.27 -8.37 10.99
CA PHE A 21 8.14 -7.18 11.10
C PHE A 21 7.52 -5.83 11.54
N GLU A 22 7.81 -5.44 12.79
CA GLU A 22 7.71 -4.05 13.22
C GLU A 22 8.84 -3.21 12.60
N THR A 23 8.67 -2.79 11.34
CA THR A 23 9.47 -1.69 10.82
C THR A 23 9.04 -0.42 11.55
N GLN A 24 9.82 -0.06 12.57
CA GLN A 24 9.80 1.26 13.21
C GLN A 24 9.53 2.32 12.14
N PRO A 25 8.49 3.18 12.30
CA PRO A 25 8.21 4.20 11.32
C PRO A 25 9.41 5.14 11.31
N ARG A 26 10.31 4.97 10.33
CA ARG A 26 11.50 5.82 10.22
C ARG A 26 11.02 7.25 10.35
N PRO A 27 11.56 8.05 11.29
CA PRO A 27 11.19 9.46 11.36
C PRO A 27 11.42 10.01 9.96
N ARG A 28 10.33 10.45 9.32
CA ARG A 28 10.37 10.93 7.94
C ARG A 28 11.48 11.96 7.93
N SER A 29 12.50 11.78 7.10
CA SER A 29 13.59 12.75 7.03
C SER A 29 13.00 14.11 6.75
N THR A 30 12.92 14.93 7.79
CA THR A 30 12.77 16.38 7.74
C THR A 30 14.10 16.97 7.26
N SER A 31 14.57 16.43 6.13
CA SER A 31 15.34 17.20 5.18
C SER A 31 14.49 18.41 4.88
N SER A 32 14.91 19.55 5.44
CA SER A 32 14.40 20.85 5.04
C SER A 32 14.51 20.90 3.52
N LEU A 33 13.35 20.89 2.85
CA LEU A 33 13.28 20.71 1.40
C LEU A 33 14.17 21.78 0.77
N GLN A 34 15.31 21.33 0.25
CA GLN A 34 16.36 22.23 -0.19
C GLN A 34 15.78 23.12 -1.28
N PRO A 35 15.94 24.47 -1.20
CA PRO A 35 15.37 25.37 -2.18
C PRO A 35 15.67 24.89 -3.59
N LEU A 36 14.66 24.84 -4.46
CA LEU A 36 14.74 24.14 -5.76
C LEU A 36 15.93 24.60 -6.62
N ASN A 37 16.41 25.83 -6.39
CA ASN A 37 17.60 26.41 -6.99
C ASN A 37 18.92 25.62 -6.70
N ARG A 38 18.99 24.87 -5.60
CA ARG A 38 20.17 24.05 -5.24
C ARG A 38 20.33 22.80 -6.13
N TYR A 39 19.27 22.39 -6.83
CA TYR A 39 19.35 21.31 -7.83
C TYR A 39 19.69 21.87 -9.20
N GLN A 40 20.49 21.13 -9.98
CA GLN A 40 20.76 21.47 -11.39
C GLN A 40 19.44 21.57 -12.19
N PRO A 41 19.34 22.46 -13.20
CA PRO A 41 18.09 22.70 -13.94
C PRO A 41 17.39 21.42 -14.43
N VAL A 42 18.17 20.46 -14.96
CA VAL A 42 17.69 19.16 -15.46
C VAL A 42 16.99 18.28 -14.41
N HIS A 43 17.20 18.52 -13.12
CA HIS A 43 16.56 17.78 -12.02
C HIS A 43 15.40 18.55 -11.36
N ARG A 44 15.20 19.84 -11.67
CA ARG A 44 14.18 20.67 -11.00
C ARG A 44 12.76 20.21 -11.32
N SER A 45 12.51 19.77 -12.55
CA SER A 45 11.24 19.18 -12.99
C SER A 45 10.88 17.93 -12.18
N PHE A 46 11.84 17.00 -12.05
CA PHE A 46 11.70 15.78 -11.25
C PHE A 46 11.42 16.10 -9.77
N VAL A 47 12.23 16.96 -9.15
CA VAL A 47 12.07 17.34 -7.73
C VAL A 47 10.73 18.04 -7.46
N ALA A 48 10.24 18.86 -8.40
CA ALA A 48 8.90 19.45 -8.29
C ALA A 48 7.78 18.40 -8.37
N GLN A 49 7.83 17.49 -9.36
CA GLN A 49 6.79 16.48 -9.57
C GLN A 49 6.70 15.48 -8.40
N ILE A 50 7.83 14.98 -7.88
CA ILE A 50 7.81 14.07 -6.70
C ILE A 50 7.34 14.76 -5.42
N SER A 51 7.36 16.10 -5.37
CA SER A 51 6.87 16.89 -4.22
C SER A 51 5.37 17.21 -4.33
N ALA A 52 4.83 17.28 -5.55
CA ALA A 52 3.42 17.57 -5.80
C ALA A 52 2.48 16.38 -5.49
N ILE A 53 2.99 15.14 -5.56
CA ILE A 53 2.18 13.92 -5.44
C ILE A 53 2.46 13.23 -4.09
N SER A 54 1.53 13.35 -3.13
CA SER A 54 1.67 12.69 -1.83
C SER A 54 1.42 11.18 -1.94
N GLU A 55 2.34 10.37 -1.40
CA GLU A 55 2.07 8.96 -1.13
C GLU A 55 0.97 8.85 -0.05
N PRO A 56 -0.05 7.98 -0.24
CA PRO A 56 -1.16 7.88 0.69
C PRO A 56 -0.73 7.28 2.03
N ARG A 57 -1.39 7.72 3.09
CA ARG A 57 -1.07 7.45 4.50
C ARG A 57 -2.03 6.44 5.12
N SER A 58 -3.26 6.38 4.60
CA SER A 58 -4.34 5.50 5.09
C SER A 58 -4.78 4.48 4.04
N TYR A 59 -5.28 3.33 4.49
CA TYR A 59 -5.98 2.35 3.64
C TYR A 59 -7.26 2.93 3.00
N SER A 60 -7.95 3.87 3.68
CA SER A 60 -9.16 4.52 3.13
C SER A 60 -8.87 5.34 1.86
N GLU A 61 -7.79 6.12 1.85
CA GLU A 61 -7.31 6.89 0.69
C GLU A 61 -6.93 5.98 -0.50
N VAL A 62 -6.43 4.78 -0.18
CA VAL A 62 -5.93 3.78 -1.13
C VAL A 62 -7.08 3.03 -1.79
N VAL A 63 -8.07 2.57 -1.01
CA VAL A 63 -9.25 1.86 -1.54
C VAL A 63 -10.06 2.74 -2.49
N ALA A 64 -10.14 4.05 -2.22
CA ALA A 64 -10.80 5.01 -3.11
C ALA A 64 -10.16 5.07 -4.52
N SER A 65 -8.88 4.73 -4.67
CA SER A 65 -8.16 4.81 -5.94
C SER A 65 -8.02 3.43 -6.63
N PRO A 66 -8.41 3.27 -7.90
CA PRO A 66 -8.21 2.01 -8.63
C PRO A 66 -6.73 1.64 -8.71
N LYS A 67 -5.85 2.58 -9.09
CA LYS A 67 -4.40 2.37 -9.25
C LYS A 67 -3.71 1.79 -8.01
N TRP A 68 -4.24 2.07 -6.81
CA TRP A 68 -3.72 1.51 -5.56
C TRP A 68 -4.35 0.16 -5.20
N ARG A 69 -5.65 -0.04 -5.48
CA ARG A 69 -6.30 -1.36 -5.40
C ARG A 69 -5.63 -2.39 -6.31
N ASP A 70 -5.33 -2.03 -7.55
CA ASP A 70 -4.64 -2.89 -8.52
C ASP A 70 -3.23 -3.28 -8.02
N ALA A 71 -2.52 -2.34 -7.40
CA ALA A 71 -1.21 -2.58 -6.81
C ALA A 71 -1.25 -3.52 -5.60
N MET A 72 -2.28 -3.42 -4.75
CA MET A 72 -2.51 -4.38 -3.65
C MET A 72 -2.90 -5.76 -4.19
N HIS A 73 -3.82 -5.83 -5.14
CA HIS A 73 -4.29 -7.10 -5.71
C HIS A 73 -3.16 -7.86 -6.43
N SER A 74 -2.36 -7.17 -7.24
CA SER A 74 -1.16 -7.73 -7.87
C SER A 74 -0.13 -8.25 -6.85
N LYS A 75 0.00 -7.59 -5.69
CA LYS A 75 0.88 -8.06 -4.60
C LYS A 75 0.30 -9.28 -3.87
N LEU A 76 -1.01 -9.36 -3.65
CA LEU A 76 -1.68 -10.53 -3.07
C LEU A 76 -1.57 -11.76 -4.00
N GLN A 77 -1.89 -11.59 -5.29
CA GLN A 77 -1.73 -12.64 -6.30
C GLN A 77 -0.29 -13.18 -6.34
N ALA A 78 0.72 -12.31 -6.31
CA ALA A 78 2.12 -12.73 -6.31
C ALA A 78 2.52 -13.49 -5.03
N LEU A 79 1.95 -13.16 -3.87
CA LEU A 79 2.19 -13.91 -2.62
C LEU A 79 1.55 -15.31 -2.65
N GLN A 80 0.37 -15.45 -3.27
CA GLN A 80 -0.30 -16.73 -3.48
C GLN A 80 0.44 -17.59 -4.52
N ALA A 81 0.82 -17.01 -5.66
CA ALA A 81 1.56 -17.71 -6.73
C ALA A 81 2.93 -18.22 -6.28
N ASN A 82 3.61 -17.48 -5.38
CA ASN A 82 4.87 -17.92 -4.77
C ASN A 82 4.70 -18.97 -3.66
N GLY A 83 3.47 -19.42 -3.36
CA GLY A 83 3.17 -20.37 -2.28
C GLY A 83 3.55 -19.91 -0.87
N THR A 84 3.92 -18.64 -0.70
CA THR A 84 4.55 -18.14 0.54
C THR A 84 3.53 -17.72 1.59
N TRP A 85 2.27 -17.50 1.21
CA TRP A 85 1.19 -17.05 2.09
C TRP A 85 -0.09 -17.87 1.85
N SER A 86 -0.64 -18.43 2.92
CA SER A 86 -1.95 -19.08 2.97
C SER A 86 -2.87 -18.36 3.95
N LEU A 87 -4.12 -18.10 3.58
CA LEU A 87 -5.10 -17.52 4.49
C LEU A 87 -5.64 -18.61 5.43
N THR A 88 -5.26 -18.57 6.70
CA THR A 88 -5.72 -19.50 7.74
C THR A 88 -6.64 -18.79 8.76
N PRO A 89 -7.63 -19.49 9.35
CA PRO A 89 -8.39 -18.94 10.47
C PRO A 89 -7.49 -18.69 11.68
N LEU A 90 -7.88 -17.73 12.54
CA LEU A 90 -7.19 -17.46 13.80
C LEU A 90 -7.37 -18.64 14.77
N PRO A 91 -6.30 -19.29 15.26
CA PRO A 91 -6.42 -20.32 16.29
C PRO A 91 -6.89 -19.73 17.63
N ALA A 92 -7.77 -20.48 18.31
CA ALA A 92 -8.38 -20.05 19.58
C ALA A 92 -7.33 -19.74 20.66
N GLY A 93 -7.57 -18.71 21.47
CA GLY A 93 -6.66 -18.25 22.52
C GLY A 93 -5.35 -17.61 22.02
N LYS A 94 -5.17 -17.45 20.71
CA LYS A 94 -4.10 -16.63 20.13
C LYS A 94 -4.64 -15.27 19.70
N THR A 95 -3.75 -14.29 19.69
CA THR A 95 -4.05 -12.97 19.14
C THR A 95 -3.69 -12.89 17.65
N PRO A 96 -4.37 -11.98 16.88
CA PRO A 96 -3.82 -9.63 15.04
C PRO A 96 -2.75 -8.48 15.10
N ILE A 97 -1.44 -8.81 15.14
CA ILE A 97 -0.31 -7.90 15.12
C ILE A 97 -0.31 -7.32 13.72
N GLY A 98 -0.48 -6.00 13.62
CA GLY A 98 -0.78 -5.36 12.36
C GLY A 98 0.31 -5.59 11.32
N CYS A 99 -0.04 -6.22 10.20
CA CYS A 99 0.63 -5.87 8.96
C CYS A 99 0.06 -4.52 8.49
N ARG A 100 0.94 -3.62 8.04
CA ARG A 100 0.54 -2.34 7.46
C ARG A 100 1.12 -2.23 6.07
N TRP A 101 0.24 -2.14 5.09
CA TRP A 101 0.59 -1.87 3.71
C TRP A 101 1.49 -0.63 3.59
N VAL A 102 2.65 -0.79 2.94
CA VAL A 102 3.56 0.31 2.61
C VAL A 102 3.37 0.70 1.15
N TYR A 103 2.72 1.84 0.95
CA TYR A 103 2.47 2.41 -0.38
C TYR A 103 3.66 3.23 -0.86
N LYS A 104 4.10 2.97 -2.09
CA LYS A 104 5.23 3.64 -2.71
C LYS A 104 4.92 4.01 -4.16
N ILE A 105 5.11 5.27 -4.53
CA ILE A 105 5.07 5.68 -5.95
C ILE A 105 6.47 5.49 -6.53
N LYS A 106 6.55 4.88 -7.71
CA LYS A 106 7.74 4.97 -8.57
C LYS A 106 7.49 6.01 -9.65
N HIS A 107 8.46 6.92 -9.77
CA HIS A 107 8.50 7.96 -10.78
C HIS A 107 9.59 7.62 -11.80
N ARG A 108 9.36 7.95 -13.08
CA ARG A 108 10.35 7.93 -14.15
C ARG A 108 11.32 9.12 -14.02
N SER A 109 12.36 9.16 -14.85
CA SER A 109 13.35 10.24 -14.88
C SER A 109 12.79 11.61 -15.26
N ASP A 110 11.67 11.66 -15.98
CA ASP A 110 10.92 12.88 -16.28
C ASP A 110 10.06 13.39 -15.10
N GLY A 111 9.94 12.60 -14.03
CA GLY A 111 9.08 12.83 -12.86
C GLY A 111 7.72 12.14 -12.91
N SER A 112 7.30 11.62 -14.06
CA SER A 112 5.97 11.04 -14.27
C SER A 112 5.78 9.73 -13.48
N ILE A 113 4.54 9.40 -13.10
CA ILE A 113 4.23 8.14 -12.40
C ILE A 113 4.51 6.95 -13.32
N GLU A 114 5.51 6.15 -12.96
CA GLU A 114 5.82 4.85 -13.58
C GLU A 114 4.83 3.78 -13.10
N ARG A 115 4.74 3.60 -11.77
CA ARG A 115 3.93 2.52 -11.15
C ARG A 115 3.68 2.76 -9.66
N CYS A 116 2.44 2.57 -9.24
CA CYS A 116 2.08 2.41 -7.83
C CYS A 116 2.52 1.02 -7.32
N LYS A 117 3.15 0.95 -6.15
CA LYS A 117 3.61 -0.31 -5.53
C LYS A 117 3.10 -0.37 -4.09
N ALA A 118 2.30 -1.39 -3.78
CA ALA A 118 1.96 -1.78 -2.42
C ALA A 118 2.90 -2.89 -1.95
N ARG A 119 3.17 -2.96 -0.65
CA ARG A 119 4.05 -3.95 -0.01
C ARG A 119 3.48 -4.39 1.32
#